data_AF-A0A2T6FHE5-F1
#
_entry.id   AF-A0A2T6FHE5-F1
#
_cell.length_a   1.000
_cell.length_b   1.000
_cell.length_c   1.000
_cell.angle_alpha   90.00
_cell.angle_beta   90.00
_cell.angle_gamma   90.00
#
_symmetry.space_group_name_H-M   'P 1'
#
loop_
_entity.id
_entity.type
_entity.pdbx_description
1 polymer ?
#
loop_
_entity_poly.entity_id
_entity_poly.type
_entity_poly.pdbx_seq_one_letter_code
_entity_poly.pdbx_strand_id
1 'polypeptide(L)'
;MTEAGEGKNGRKVDPKKSLAAKVIQLEFVDSFKASLKQALIKPPHWPAEKSAANESSKAVVFKFDNKGTQKAKVKIKIISEGFSGNGKLTGIFKQFEFEGSVPLASGEYIVDVTLKEPPTKLTWAKGDIFWGVEATDRSVMAGKTHVEIFFVFADPALQPCFSRSGVWIEALRFLFKRSSVNGVQTKPSAVEKVTQCCFGLPNHKYEVMRGRPSYGGMSGIFLLKNYINDSDGYVNCYDQAYAVITLSAALGIKVDGLYLAPFGYIRTVNLVGWGRCNNPFPGRLPTSQYLVVDPRDPNRSGFGNHMFCEFTAKIYDACAGPVKGNVDRAGYVAATIDTVTPPGAGPGGTAAQMVTIDSMGRAVVGVQ
;
A
#
# COMPACT_ATOMS: atom_id res chain seq x y z
N MET A 1 59.47 4.15 -18.75
CA MET A 1 59.56 4.37 -17.29
C MET A 1 58.30 5.07 -16.86
N THR A 2 57.37 4.33 -16.26
CA THR A 2 56.29 4.88 -15.45
C THR A 2 55.97 3.82 -14.43
N GLU A 3 56.41 4.07 -13.20
CA GLU A 3 56.28 3.15 -12.06
C GLU A 3 54.81 3.00 -11.68
N ALA A 4 54.34 1.75 -11.65
CA ALA A 4 53.11 1.38 -10.99
C ALA A 4 53.38 1.37 -9.47
N GLY A 5 52.89 2.37 -8.76
CA GLY A 5 52.91 2.41 -7.30
C GLY A 5 52.02 1.32 -6.71
N GLU A 6 52.62 0.22 -6.25
CA GLU A 6 51.98 -0.75 -5.37
C GLU A 6 51.75 -0.11 -3.99
N GLY A 7 50.58 0.52 -3.79
CA GLY A 7 50.12 0.94 -2.47
C GLY A 7 49.69 -0.26 -1.62
N LYS A 8 50.63 -1.02 -1.05
CA LYS A 8 50.35 -2.01 0.00
C LYS A 8 50.11 -1.32 1.35
N ASN A 9 48.93 -0.73 1.55
CA ASN A 9 48.43 -0.40 2.88
C ASN A 9 47.91 -1.67 3.58
N GLY A 10 48.83 -2.58 3.91
CA GLY A 10 48.52 -3.71 4.78
C GLY A 10 48.27 -3.20 6.21
N ARG A 11 47.00 -3.17 6.64
CA ARG A 11 46.63 -2.93 8.04
C ARG A 11 47.39 -3.95 8.92
N LYS A 12 48.36 -3.49 9.71
CA LYS A 12 49.01 -4.33 10.73
C LYS A 12 47.98 -4.69 11.80
N VAL A 13 47.52 -5.94 11.80
CA VAL A 13 46.62 -6.49 12.83
C VAL A 13 47.45 -6.80 14.06
N ASP A 14 47.10 -6.22 15.21
CA ASP A 14 47.69 -6.60 16.49
C ASP A 14 47.07 -7.94 16.95
N PRO A 15 47.86 -9.03 17.06
CA PRO A 15 47.36 -10.34 17.45
C PRO A 15 46.87 -10.41 18.89
N LYS A 16 47.23 -9.45 19.76
CA LYS A 16 46.78 -9.40 21.17
C LYS A 16 45.40 -8.77 21.33
N LYS A 17 44.92 -8.05 20.32
CA LYS A 17 43.56 -7.49 20.36
C LYS A 17 42.55 -8.54 19.99
N SER A 18 41.38 -8.52 20.63
CA SER A 18 40.22 -9.36 20.30
C SER A 18 38.96 -8.52 20.21
N LEU A 19 38.07 -8.86 19.27
CA LEU A 19 36.79 -8.19 19.10
C LEU A 19 35.76 -9.22 18.62
N ALA A 20 34.60 -9.24 19.25
CA ALA A 20 33.42 -9.98 18.84
C ALA A 20 32.19 -9.12 19.12
N ALA A 21 31.18 -9.25 18.28
CA ALA A 21 29.95 -8.49 18.38
C ALA A 21 28.73 -9.37 18.13
N LYS A 22 27.59 -9.04 18.75
CA LYS A 22 26.32 -9.74 18.53
C LYS A 22 25.13 -8.79 18.69
N VAL A 23 24.35 -8.61 17.64
CA VAL A 23 23.05 -7.94 17.70
C VAL A 23 22.05 -8.83 18.44
N ILE A 24 21.35 -8.22 19.40
CA ILE A 24 20.37 -8.86 20.29
C ILE A 24 18.95 -8.41 19.94
N GLN A 25 18.77 -7.15 19.53
CA GLN A 25 17.47 -6.56 19.28
C GLN A 25 17.57 -5.46 18.22
N LEU A 26 16.52 -5.32 17.41
CA LEU A 26 16.35 -4.20 16.50
C LEU A 26 15.00 -3.53 16.73
N GLU A 27 15.01 -2.22 16.87
CA GLU A 27 13.81 -1.39 16.97
C GLU A 27 13.91 -0.25 15.96
N PHE A 28 13.12 -0.29 14.90
CA PHE A 28 12.86 0.90 14.10
C PHE A 28 12.11 1.95 14.92
N VAL A 29 12.60 3.19 14.88
CA VAL A 29 11.98 4.35 15.56
C VAL A 29 11.37 5.28 14.52
N ASP A 30 10.41 6.10 14.94
CA ASP A 30 9.68 7.04 14.06
C ASP A 30 8.93 6.37 12.88
N SER A 31 8.72 5.05 12.95
CA SER A 31 7.89 4.31 12.00
C SER A 31 6.41 4.63 12.21
N PHE A 32 5.66 4.66 11.11
CA PHE A 32 4.20 4.79 11.17
C PHE A 32 3.55 3.61 11.88
N LYS A 33 2.43 3.90 12.53
CA LYS A 33 1.64 2.90 13.25
C LYS A 33 1.16 1.82 12.27
N ALA A 34 1.43 0.56 12.59
CA ALA A 34 1.03 -0.57 11.78
C ALA A 34 0.44 -1.69 12.63
N SER A 35 -0.46 -2.47 12.05
CA SER A 35 -1.06 -3.64 12.68
C SER A 35 -0.98 -4.86 11.77
N LEU A 36 -0.90 -6.03 12.40
CA LEU A 36 -0.98 -7.33 11.74
C LEU A 36 -2.03 -8.14 12.48
N LYS A 37 -2.97 -8.73 11.74
CA LYS A 37 -4.14 -9.43 12.31
C LYS A 37 -4.89 -8.55 13.31
N GLN A 38 -5.07 -7.27 12.97
CA GLN A 38 -5.70 -6.23 13.81
C GLN A 38 -4.97 -5.92 15.13
N ALA A 39 -3.82 -6.54 15.42
CA ALA A 39 -3.01 -6.26 16.58
C ALA A 39 -1.92 -5.24 16.22
N LEU A 40 -1.78 -4.19 17.03
CA LEU A 40 -0.72 -3.19 16.91
C LEU A 40 0.65 -3.87 16.99
N ILE A 41 1.50 -3.63 16.00
CA ILE A 41 2.90 -4.07 16.04
C ILE A 41 3.65 -3.15 17.00
N LYS A 42 4.29 -3.75 18.01
CA LYS A 42 5.08 -3.03 19.02
C LYS A 42 6.56 -3.39 18.87
N PRO A 43 7.47 -2.46 19.19
CA PRO A 43 8.88 -2.78 19.29
C PRO A 43 9.14 -3.81 20.41
N PRO A 44 10.27 -4.53 20.34
CA PRO A 44 11.22 -4.52 19.24
C PRO A 44 10.75 -5.23 17.99
N HIS A 45 11.26 -4.81 16.84
CA HIS A 45 10.94 -5.36 15.53
C HIS A 45 11.79 -6.59 15.16
N TRP A 46 12.83 -6.89 15.95
CA TRP A 46 13.54 -8.17 15.94
C TRP A 46 14.00 -8.54 17.37
N PRO A 47 13.92 -9.82 17.79
CA PRO A 47 13.49 -11.00 17.02
C PRO A 47 12.00 -10.98 16.64
N ALA A 48 11.72 -11.53 15.47
CA ALA A 48 10.37 -11.65 14.89
C ALA A 48 10.19 -13.01 14.23
N GLU A 49 8.95 -13.48 14.18
CA GLU A 49 8.61 -14.70 13.45
C GLU A 49 8.66 -14.43 11.95
N LYS A 50 9.12 -15.43 11.19
CA LYS A 50 9.22 -15.38 9.74
C LYS A 50 8.25 -16.38 9.13
N SER A 51 7.39 -15.91 8.24
CA SER A 51 6.48 -16.77 7.47
C SER A 51 7.22 -17.52 6.35
N ALA A 52 6.58 -18.55 5.78
CA ALA A 52 7.09 -19.25 4.60
C ALA A 52 7.31 -18.32 3.39
N ALA A 53 6.54 -17.23 3.29
CA ALA A 53 6.68 -16.21 2.26
C ALA A 53 7.77 -15.16 2.59
N ASN A 54 8.63 -15.42 3.58
CA ASN A 54 9.69 -14.53 4.05
C ASN A 54 9.15 -13.18 4.58
N GLU A 55 7.95 -13.20 5.18
CA GLU A 55 7.30 -12.01 5.76
C GLU A 55 7.50 -12.01 7.28
N SER A 56 7.65 -10.82 7.88
CA SER A 56 7.87 -10.66 9.32
C SER A 56 6.55 -10.51 10.06
N SER A 57 6.44 -11.08 11.26
CA SER A 57 5.34 -10.75 12.18
C SER A 57 5.43 -9.35 12.78
N LYS A 58 6.55 -8.64 12.55
CA LYS A 58 6.83 -7.29 13.05
C LYS A 58 7.30 -6.35 11.94
N ALA A 59 6.57 -6.32 10.84
CA ALA A 59 6.84 -5.40 9.74
C ALA A 59 6.71 -3.94 10.17
N VAL A 60 7.45 -3.06 9.50
CA VAL A 60 7.47 -1.62 9.80
C VAL A 60 7.14 -0.79 8.57
N VAL A 61 6.64 0.42 8.81
CA VAL A 61 6.20 1.32 7.75
C VAL A 61 6.84 2.68 7.95
N PHE A 62 7.42 3.23 6.88
CA PHE A 62 8.06 4.53 6.86
C PHE A 62 7.52 5.39 5.72
N LYS A 63 7.75 6.69 5.81
CA LYS A 63 7.69 7.57 4.65
C LYS A 63 8.89 7.28 3.74
N PHE A 64 8.67 7.16 2.44
CA PHE A 64 9.77 7.23 1.47
C PHE A 64 10.26 8.69 1.32
N ASP A 65 11.48 8.88 0.81
CA ASP A 65 12.08 10.21 0.56
C ASP A 65 12.05 11.15 1.78
N ASN A 66 12.33 10.63 2.96
CA ASN A 66 12.37 11.42 4.20
C ASN A 66 13.75 11.28 4.87
N LYS A 67 14.78 11.82 4.22
CA LYS A 67 16.19 11.69 4.64
C LYS A 67 16.38 12.05 6.11
N GLY A 68 17.17 11.22 6.81
CA GLY A 68 17.52 11.44 8.21
C GLY A 68 16.44 11.08 9.24
N THR A 69 15.27 10.58 8.83
CA THR A 69 14.18 10.21 9.75
C THR A 69 14.01 8.70 9.94
N GLN A 70 14.48 7.86 9.01
CA GLN A 70 14.41 6.41 9.18
C GLN A 70 15.58 5.94 10.02
N LYS A 71 15.32 5.86 11.32
CA LYS A 71 16.29 5.46 12.33
C LYS A 71 15.92 4.12 12.93
N ALA A 72 16.90 3.46 13.55
CA ALA A 72 16.66 2.31 14.38
C ALA A 72 17.60 2.31 15.59
N LYS A 73 17.15 1.67 16.67
CA LYS A 73 17.92 1.33 17.85
C LYS A 73 18.35 -0.12 17.74
N VAL A 74 19.67 -0.36 17.77
CA VAL A 74 20.26 -1.69 17.74
C VAL A 74 20.81 -1.99 19.13
N LYS A 75 20.23 -2.99 19.80
CA LYS A 75 20.84 -3.53 21.02
C LYS A 75 21.93 -4.50 20.61
N ILE A 76 23.18 -4.23 20.98
CA ILE A 76 24.37 -5.00 20.58
C ILE A 76 25.23 -5.33 21.79
N LYS A 77 25.77 -6.53 21.83
CA LYS A 77 26.79 -6.96 22.80
C LYS A 77 28.16 -6.94 22.13
N ILE A 78 29.12 -6.27 22.77
CA ILE A 78 30.52 -6.22 22.38
C ILE A 78 31.33 -6.99 23.41
N ILE A 79 32.24 -7.83 22.92
CA ILE A 79 33.28 -8.50 23.70
C ILE A 79 34.60 -8.10 23.05
N SER A 80 35.45 -7.40 23.79
CA SER A 80 36.67 -6.84 23.27
C SER A 80 37.79 -6.80 24.29
N GLU A 81 39.02 -6.91 23.77
CA GLU A 81 40.26 -6.76 24.50
C GLU A 81 41.22 -5.91 23.67
N GLY A 82 41.80 -4.88 24.28
CA GLY A 82 42.74 -3.97 23.60
C GLY A 82 42.10 -2.97 22.63
N PHE A 83 40.78 -2.79 22.68
CA PHE A 83 40.05 -1.74 21.95
C PHE A 83 39.45 -0.71 22.91
N SER A 84 39.51 0.57 22.53
CA SER A 84 38.95 1.70 23.26
C SER A 84 38.28 2.68 22.30
N GLY A 85 37.44 3.57 22.82
CA GLY A 85 36.72 4.56 22.00
C GLY A 85 35.54 3.94 21.26
N ASN A 86 35.19 4.54 20.12
CA ASN A 86 34.04 4.14 19.32
C ASN A 86 34.45 3.57 17.97
N GLY A 87 33.70 2.57 17.53
CA GLY A 87 33.72 2.03 16.17
C GLY A 87 32.49 2.43 15.40
N LYS A 88 32.40 1.90 14.17
CA LYS A 88 31.26 2.08 13.27
C LYS A 88 30.42 0.80 13.27
N LEU A 89 29.14 0.92 13.59
CA LEU A 89 28.15 -0.14 13.38
C LEU A 89 27.49 0.08 12.02
N THR A 90 27.58 -0.93 11.15
CA THR A 90 26.98 -0.90 9.80
C THR A 90 25.97 -2.03 9.66
N GLY A 91 24.80 -1.74 9.10
CA GLY A 91 23.78 -2.73 8.74
C GLY A 91 23.50 -2.66 7.25
N ILE A 92 23.77 -3.74 6.51
CA ILE A 92 23.54 -3.81 5.05
C ILE A 92 22.31 -4.66 4.75
N PHE A 93 21.37 -4.10 4.00
CA PHE A 93 20.14 -4.76 3.59
C PHE A 93 19.76 -4.39 2.16
N LYS A 94 20.06 -5.27 1.21
CA LYS A 94 19.92 -5.00 -0.23
C LYS A 94 20.66 -3.69 -0.57
N GLN A 95 19.95 -2.68 -1.08
CA GLN A 95 20.49 -1.36 -1.37
C GLN A 95 20.52 -0.39 -0.17
N PHE A 96 20.07 -0.81 1.01
CA PHE A 96 19.98 0.02 2.21
C PHE A 96 21.19 -0.17 3.12
N GLU A 97 21.75 0.94 3.58
CA GLU A 97 22.83 1.00 4.55
C GLU A 97 22.38 1.77 5.78
N PHE A 98 22.48 1.13 6.94
CA PHE A 98 22.29 1.73 8.26
C PHE A 98 23.66 1.97 8.89
N GLU A 99 23.84 3.14 9.49
CA GLU A 99 25.12 3.52 10.11
C GLU A 99 24.90 4.16 11.49
N GLY A 100 25.74 3.79 12.45
CA GLY A 100 25.79 4.41 13.78
C GLY A 100 27.15 4.23 14.45
N SER A 101 27.34 4.87 15.60
CA SER A 101 28.58 4.79 16.39
C SER A 101 28.39 3.86 17.58
N VAL A 102 29.30 2.89 17.76
CA VAL A 102 29.21 1.88 18.84
C VAL A 102 30.44 1.93 19.73
N PRO A 103 30.30 1.96 21.06
CA PRO A 103 31.44 1.81 21.97
C PRO A 103 32.15 0.47 21.74
N LEU A 104 33.48 0.48 21.67
CA LEU A 104 34.28 -0.72 21.47
C LEU A 104 34.65 -1.42 22.78
N ALA A 105 34.35 -0.85 23.94
CA ALA A 105 34.55 -1.52 25.22
C ALA A 105 33.60 -2.73 25.36
N SER A 106 33.99 -3.72 26.15
CA SER A 106 33.12 -4.86 26.43
C SER A 106 31.85 -4.41 27.17
N GLY A 107 30.68 -4.80 26.67
CA GLY A 107 29.39 -4.38 27.25
C GLY A 107 28.19 -4.63 26.33
N GLU A 108 27.00 -4.28 26.83
CA GLU A 108 25.78 -4.18 26.02
C GLU A 108 25.44 -2.71 25.81
N TYR A 109 25.14 -2.34 24.57
CA TYR A 109 24.84 -0.97 24.17
C TYR A 109 23.56 -0.92 23.34
N ILE A 110 22.85 0.21 23.45
CA ILE A 110 21.80 0.59 22.51
C ILE A 110 22.41 1.65 21.60
N VAL A 111 22.50 1.34 20.32
CA VAL A 111 23.12 2.21 19.32
C VAL A 111 22.04 2.72 18.38
N ASP A 112 21.94 4.04 18.25
CA ASP A 112 21.13 4.65 17.21
C ASP A 112 21.86 4.52 15.86
N VAL A 113 21.16 3.96 14.88
CA VAL A 113 21.59 3.87 13.49
C VAL A 113 20.61 4.61 12.58
N THR A 114 21.13 5.22 11.52
CA THR A 114 20.32 5.96 10.54
C THR A 114 20.45 5.32 9.17
N LEU A 115 19.34 5.18 8.45
CA LEU A 115 19.33 4.81 7.04
C LEU A 115 19.90 5.95 6.20
N LYS A 116 21.01 5.70 5.49
CA LYS A 116 21.73 6.74 4.74
C LYS A 116 20.94 7.28 3.55
N GLU A 117 20.45 6.37 2.72
CA GLU A 117 19.70 6.70 1.51
C GLU A 117 18.34 5.99 1.52
N PRO A 118 17.28 6.62 2.07
CA PRO A 118 15.94 6.08 1.96
C PRO A 118 15.49 6.03 0.49
N PRO A 119 14.61 5.08 0.13
CA PRO A 119 14.12 5.00 -1.24
C PRO A 119 13.29 6.25 -1.59
N THR A 120 13.31 6.65 -2.86
CA THR A 120 12.56 7.81 -3.38
C THR A 120 11.21 7.42 -4.00
N LYS A 121 10.76 6.20 -3.74
CA LYS A 121 9.58 5.59 -4.35
C LYS A 121 8.96 4.57 -3.42
N LEU A 122 7.68 4.25 -3.65
CA LEU A 122 7.02 3.14 -2.97
C LEU A 122 7.88 1.88 -3.03
N THR A 123 8.21 1.33 -1.88
CA THR A 123 9.12 0.18 -1.80
C THR A 123 8.66 -0.78 -0.73
N TRP A 124 8.60 -2.07 -1.07
CA TRP A 124 8.47 -3.14 -0.09
C TRP A 124 9.74 -3.99 -0.09
N ALA A 125 10.45 -3.98 1.03
CA ALA A 125 11.69 -4.70 1.20
C ALA A 125 11.58 -5.66 2.38
N LYS A 126 11.86 -6.95 2.12
CA LYS A 126 11.97 -7.99 3.14
C LYS A 126 13.24 -8.81 2.96
N GLY A 127 13.80 -9.31 4.05
CA GLY A 127 15.05 -10.08 4.06
C GLY A 127 15.88 -9.82 5.31
N ASP A 128 17.15 -10.18 5.26
CA ASP A 128 18.05 -10.08 6.39
C ASP A 128 18.92 -8.82 6.28
N ILE A 129 19.01 -8.04 7.35
CA ILE A 129 20.06 -7.04 7.53
C ILE A 129 21.29 -7.75 8.09
N PHE A 130 22.44 -7.59 7.43
CA PHE A 130 23.73 -8.09 7.89
C PHE A 130 24.45 -6.99 8.67
N TRP A 131 24.77 -7.25 9.93
CA TRP A 131 25.40 -6.28 10.82
C TRP A 131 26.89 -6.54 10.96
N GLY A 132 27.69 -5.48 10.92
CA GLY A 132 29.13 -5.51 11.14
C GLY A 132 29.58 -4.36 12.03
N VAL A 133 30.66 -4.58 12.78
CA VAL A 133 31.33 -3.55 13.59
C VAL A 133 32.73 -3.35 13.03
N GLU A 134 33.05 -2.12 12.63
CA GLU A 134 34.37 -1.70 12.16
C GLU A 134 35.09 -0.91 13.25
N ALA A 135 36.28 -1.37 13.62
CA ALA A 135 37.27 -0.69 14.45
C ALA A 135 38.48 -0.27 13.59
N THR A 136 39.45 0.42 14.20
CA THR A 136 40.62 1.00 13.50
C THR A 136 41.42 -0.01 12.67
N ASP A 137 41.60 -1.24 13.17
CA ASP A 137 42.42 -2.29 12.55
C ASP A 137 41.66 -3.63 12.38
N ARG A 138 40.35 -3.66 12.65
CA ARG A 138 39.55 -4.90 12.64
C ARG A 138 38.09 -4.66 12.24
N SER A 139 37.49 -5.63 11.56
CA SER A 139 36.05 -5.67 11.29
C SER A 139 35.49 -7.03 11.66
N VAL A 140 34.32 -7.07 12.29
CA VAL A 140 33.68 -8.31 12.74
C VAL A 140 32.19 -8.32 12.40
N MET A 141 31.67 -9.50 12.07
CA MET A 141 30.23 -9.70 11.90
C MET A 141 29.54 -9.68 13.26
N ALA A 142 28.47 -8.90 13.37
CA ALA A 142 27.62 -8.81 14.56
C ALA A 142 26.32 -9.63 14.43
N GLY A 143 26.18 -10.42 13.37
CA GLY A 143 25.01 -11.26 13.11
C GLY A 143 24.05 -10.66 12.10
N LYS A 144 22.79 -11.16 12.08
CA LYS A 144 21.78 -10.74 11.13
C LYS A 144 20.39 -10.62 11.75
N THR A 145 19.56 -9.71 11.24
CA THR A 145 18.19 -9.50 11.69
C THR A 145 17.22 -9.59 10.51
N HIS A 146 16.22 -10.47 10.60
CA HIS A 146 15.17 -10.57 9.58
C HIS A 146 14.17 -9.43 9.73
N VAL A 147 13.89 -8.69 8.65
CA VAL A 147 13.01 -7.51 8.65
C VAL A 147 12.07 -7.50 7.45
N GLU A 148 10.97 -6.77 7.60
CA GLU A 148 10.05 -6.38 6.54
C GLU A 148 9.72 -4.90 6.69
N ILE A 149 10.00 -4.11 5.66
CA ILE A 149 9.94 -2.65 5.66
C ILE A 149 9.12 -2.20 4.46
N PHE A 150 8.12 -1.36 4.71
CA PHE A 150 7.35 -0.66 3.70
C PHE A 150 7.70 0.82 3.71
N PHE A 151 7.85 1.40 2.52
CA PHE A 151 8.02 2.84 2.35
C PHE A 151 6.83 3.38 1.55
N VAL A 152 6.05 4.28 2.15
CA VAL A 152 4.77 4.84 1.65
C VAL A 152 4.80 6.37 1.57
N PHE A 153 3.77 7.02 1.04
CA PHE A 153 3.78 8.47 0.79
C PHE A 153 3.69 9.32 2.06
N ALA A 154 2.88 8.89 3.03
CA ALA A 154 2.59 9.61 4.26
C ALA A 154 2.04 8.65 5.31
N ASP A 155 1.86 9.12 6.54
CA ASP A 155 1.30 8.33 7.63
C ASP A 155 -0.14 7.90 7.33
N PRO A 156 -0.42 6.60 7.15
CA PRO A 156 -1.78 6.12 6.94
C PRO A 156 -2.71 6.37 8.13
N ALA A 157 -2.18 6.51 9.35
CA ALA A 157 -3.00 6.77 10.54
C ALA A 157 -3.66 8.16 10.52
N LEU A 158 -3.25 9.05 9.61
CA LEU A 158 -3.95 10.31 9.33
C LEU A 158 -5.28 10.10 8.59
N GLN A 159 -5.53 8.89 8.06
CA GLN A 159 -6.79 8.55 7.42
C GLN A 159 -7.75 7.92 8.45
N PRO A 160 -9.04 8.31 8.47
CA PRO A 160 -10.00 7.83 9.47
C PRO A 160 -10.01 6.31 9.63
N CYS A 161 -10.01 5.58 8.52
CA CYS A 161 -10.05 4.11 8.47
C CYS A 161 -8.87 3.41 9.16
N PHE A 162 -7.72 4.06 9.32
CA PHE A 162 -6.53 3.50 9.99
C PHE A 162 -6.10 4.23 11.26
N SER A 163 -6.80 5.31 11.65
CA SER A 163 -6.46 6.15 12.81
C SER A 163 -6.30 5.37 14.12
N ARG A 164 -7.18 4.38 14.37
CA ARG A 164 -7.19 3.64 15.64
C ARG A 164 -6.07 2.62 15.77
N SER A 165 -5.79 1.85 14.73
CA SER A 165 -4.89 0.67 14.81
C SER A 165 -3.63 0.80 13.97
N GLY A 166 -3.50 1.87 13.18
CA GLY A 166 -2.47 1.98 12.15
C GLY A 166 -2.82 1.19 10.90
N VAL A 167 -1.98 1.30 9.88
CA VAL A 167 -2.16 0.60 8.61
C VAL A 167 -2.08 -0.92 8.81
N TRP A 168 -2.91 -1.65 8.08
CA TRP A 168 -2.83 -3.11 8.07
C TRP A 168 -1.72 -3.58 7.17
N ILE A 169 -0.79 -4.37 7.71
CA ILE A 169 0.31 -4.95 6.95
C ILE A 169 -0.23 -5.86 5.84
N GLU A 170 -1.36 -6.54 6.05
CA GLU A 170 -2.04 -7.34 5.03
C GLU A 170 -2.46 -6.50 3.82
N ALA A 171 -2.95 -5.28 4.02
CA ALA A 171 -3.33 -4.36 2.95
C ALA A 171 -2.12 -3.92 2.12
N LEU A 172 -1.01 -3.61 2.79
CA LEU A 172 0.24 -3.28 2.12
C LEU A 172 0.82 -4.46 1.35
N ARG A 173 0.86 -5.66 1.96
CA ARG A 173 1.29 -6.89 1.28
C ARG A 173 0.43 -7.18 0.05
N PHE A 174 -0.88 -7.03 0.16
CA PHE A 174 -1.80 -7.19 -0.96
C PHE A 174 -1.46 -6.21 -2.09
N LEU A 175 -1.32 -4.92 -1.79
CA LEU A 175 -1.00 -3.90 -2.80
C LEU A 175 0.33 -4.18 -3.49
N PHE A 176 1.41 -4.35 -2.73
CA PHE A 176 2.73 -4.57 -3.31
C PHE A 176 2.84 -5.89 -4.09
N LYS A 177 1.98 -6.88 -3.83
CA LYS A 177 1.87 -8.13 -4.61
C LYS A 177 0.98 -8.01 -5.86
N ARG A 178 -0.13 -7.27 -5.78
CA ARG A 178 -1.21 -7.31 -6.78
C ARG A 178 -1.34 -6.06 -7.64
N SER A 179 -1.00 -4.88 -7.14
CA SER A 179 -1.29 -3.60 -7.83
C SER A 179 -0.10 -3.00 -8.58
N SER A 180 1.07 -3.65 -8.63
CA SER A 180 2.27 -3.10 -9.27
C SER A 180 2.66 -1.70 -8.77
N VAL A 181 2.35 -1.40 -7.50
CA VAL A 181 2.69 -0.11 -6.86
C VAL A 181 4.17 0.00 -6.47
N ASN A 182 4.90 -1.11 -6.42
CA ASN A 182 6.33 -1.08 -6.14
C ASN A 182 7.07 -0.28 -7.21
N GLY A 183 7.82 0.74 -6.79
CA GLY A 183 8.54 1.64 -7.67
C GLY A 183 7.79 2.90 -8.09
N VAL A 184 6.51 3.06 -7.70
CA VAL A 184 5.74 4.27 -8.03
C VAL A 184 6.19 5.47 -7.18
N GLN A 185 6.32 6.63 -7.83
CA GLN A 185 6.82 7.87 -7.21
C GLN A 185 5.74 8.93 -6.96
N THR A 186 4.61 8.88 -7.66
CA THR A 186 3.58 9.92 -7.60
C THR A 186 2.27 9.37 -7.07
N LYS A 187 1.54 10.20 -6.31
CA LYS A 187 0.22 9.82 -5.77
C LYS A 187 -0.79 9.49 -6.88
N PRO A 188 -0.93 10.28 -7.97
CA PRO A 188 -1.88 9.95 -9.04
C PRO A 188 -1.62 8.57 -9.67
N SER A 189 -0.36 8.24 -9.98
CA SER A 189 -0.01 6.92 -10.52
C SER A 189 -0.29 5.80 -9.52
N ALA A 190 -0.12 6.04 -8.22
CA ALA A 190 -0.46 5.05 -7.20
C ALA A 190 -1.98 4.81 -7.11
N VAL A 191 -2.80 5.87 -7.16
CA VAL A 191 -4.27 5.74 -7.18
C VAL A 191 -4.75 5.06 -8.46
N GLU A 192 -4.15 5.36 -9.62
CA GLU A 192 -4.38 4.61 -10.86
C GLU A 192 -4.12 3.11 -10.66
N LYS A 193 -2.95 2.74 -10.11
CA LYS A 193 -2.59 1.35 -9.86
C LYS A 193 -3.53 0.65 -8.87
N VAL A 194 -3.94 1.34 -7.82
CA VAL A 194 -4.95 0.84 -6.87
C VAL A 194 -6.29 0.60 -7.58
N THR A 195 -6.74 1.54 -8.40
CA THR A 195 -7.99 1.45 -9.14
C THR A 195 -7.98 0.29 -10.13
N GLN A 196 -6.89 0.15 -10.89
CA GLN A 196 -6.68 -0.98 -11.79
C GLN A 196 -6.66 -2.32 -11.05
N CYS A 197 -6.02 -2.39 -9.89
CA CYS A 197 -6.00 -3.58 -9.05
C CYS A 197 -7.42 -3.97 -8.63
N CYS A 198 -8.19 -3.04 -8.08
CA CYS A 198 -9.56 -3.30 -7.61
C CYS A 198 -10.49 -3.78 -8.73
N PHE A 199 -10.37 -3.18 -9.93
CA PHE A 199 -11.12 -3.60 -11.11
C PHE A 199 -10.68 -4.98 -11.64
N GLY A 200 -9.38 -5.28 -11.56
CA GLY A 200 -8.77 -6.46 -12.16
C GLY A 200 -8.69 -7.69 -11.26
N LEU A 201 -9.32 -7.68 -10.09
CA LEU A 201 -9.31 -8.85 -9.19
C LEU A 201 -10.06 -10.02 -9.84
N PRO A 202 -9.41 -11.19 -10.05
CA PRO A 202 -9.95 -12.27 -10.88
C PRO A 202 -11.34 -12.78 -10.46
N ASN A 203 -11.61 -12.75 -9.16
CA ASN A 203 -12.83 -13.32 -8.59
C ASN A 203 -13.85 -12.24 -8.17
N HIS A 204 -13.58 -10.97 -8.45
CA HIS A 204 -14.54 -9.89 -8.22
C HIS A 204 -15.42 -9.71 -9.46
N LYS A 205 -16.72 -9.87 -9.28
CA LYS A 205 -17.72 -9.66 -10.34
C LYS A 205 -18.81 -8.74 -9.85
N TYR A 206 -19.30 -7.84 -10.71
CA TYR A 206 -20.41 -6.99 -10.32
C TYR A 206 -21.66 -7.81 -9.97
N GLU A 207 -22.38 -7.45 -8.92
CA GLU A 207 -23.65 -8.08 -8.53
C GLU A 207 -24.78 -7.59 -9.44
N VAL A 208 -24.99 -8.27 -10.56
CA VAL A 208 -25.90 -7.84 -11.64
C VAL A 208 -27.39 -8.15 -11.37
N MET A 209 -27.74 -8.84 -10.28
CA MET A 209 -29.14 -9.17 -10.01
C MET A 209 -29.85 -8.08 -9.22
N ARG A 210 -29.16 -7.49 -8.22
CA ARG A 210 -29.72 -6.52 -7.28
C ARG A 210 -28.77 -5.38 -6.94
N GLY A 211 -27.53 -5.41 -7.42
CA GLY A 211 -26.51 -4.40 -7.10
C GLY A 211 -26.13 -4.38 -5.63
N ARG A 212 -26.22 -5.52 -4.92
CA ARG A 212 -25.98 -5.56 -3.47
C ARG A 212 -24.48 -5.46 -3.14
N PRO A 213 -24.10 -4.69 -2.10
CA PRO A 213 -22.73 -4.68 -1.60
C PRO A 213 -22.45 -5.94 -0.78
N SER A 214 -21.22 -6.45 -0.86
CA SER A 214 -20.76 -7.60 -0.06
C SER A 214 -19.72 -7.22 0.99
N TYR A 215 -19.12 -6.02 0.88
CA TYR A 215 -17.93 -5.65 1.65
C TYR A 215 -18.15 -4.40 2.50
N GLY A 216 -19.40 -4.14 2.90
CA GLY A 216 -19.73 -3.04 3.80
C GLY A 216 -19.81 -1.67 3.13
N GLY A 217 -19.82 -1.60 1.80
CA GLY A 217 -20.10 -0.37 1.06
C GLY A 217 -21.34 0.36 1.62
N MET A 218 -21.21 1.68 1.86
CA MET A 218 -22.17 2.58 2.54
C MET A 218 -22.35 2.44 4.06
N SER A 219 -21.70 1.49 4.74
CA SER A 219 -21.84 1.36 6.20
C SER A 219 -20.86 2.23 7.00
N GLY A 220 -19.88 2.86 6.32
CA GLY A 220 -18.72 3.50 6.93
C GLY A 220 -17.63 2.54 7.41
N ILE A 221 -17.90 1.23 7.47
CA ILE A 221 -16.93 0.18 7.79
C ILE A 221 -16.71 -0.68 6.55
N PHE A 222 -15.46 -0.75 6.08
CA PHE A 222 -15.11 -1.59 4.95
C PHE A 222 -14.60 -2.96 5.41
N LEU A 223 -15.16 -4.05 4.88
CA LEU A 223 -14.74 -5.42 5.18
C LEU A 223 -13.47 -5.77 4.38
N LEU A 224 -12.39 -5.03 4.65
CA LEU A 224 -11.12 -5.08 3.92
C LEU A 224 -10.52 -6.48 3.91
N LYS A 225 -10.56 -7.20 5.04
CA LYS A 225 -10.02 -8.56 5.12
C LYS A 225 -10.68 -9.49 4.11
N ASN A 226 -12.00 -9.39 4.00
CA ASN A 226 -12.79 -10.22 3.09
C ASN A 226 -12.55 -9.78 1.64
N TYR A 227 -12.48 -8.46 1.38
CA TYR A 227 -12.27 -7.94 0.03
C TYR A 227 -10.91 -8.33 -0.57
N ILE A 228 -9.83 -8.30 0.22
CA ILE A 228 -8.48 -8.67 -0.27
C ILE A 228 -8.25 -10.19 -0.30
N ASN A 229 -9.10 -10.94 0.39
CA ASN A 229 -9.14 -12.40 0.30
C ASN A 229 -10.05 -12.76 -0.89
N ASP A 230 -9.45 -12.76 -2.07
CA ASP A 230 -10.09 -12.88 -3.38
C ASP A 230 -10.70 -14.27 -3.66
N SER A 231 -11.20 -15.02 -2.67
CA SER A 231 -11.63 -16.40 -2.84
C SER A 231 -12.89 -16.59 -3.69
N ASP A 232 -13.85 -15.67 -3.62
CA ASP A 232 -15.00 -15.48 -4.54
C ASP A 232 -15.80 -14.29 -3.99
N GLY A 233 -16.31 -13.40 -4.83
CA GLY A 233 -17.13 -12.32 -4.31
C GLY A 233 -17.79 -11.41 -5.34
N TYR A 234 -19.10 -11.29 -5.20
CA TYR A 234 -19.84 -10.21 -5.85
C TYR A 234 -19.51 -8.87 -5.22
N VAL A 235 -19.26 -7.87 -6.05
CA VAL A 235 -18.99 -6.48 -5.66
C VAL A 235 -20.07 -5.58 -6.26
N ASN A 236 -20.23 -4.39 -5.71
CA ASN A 236 -20.92 -3.31 -6.41
C ASN A 236 -20.07 -2.03 -6.45
N CYS A 237 -20.67 -0.93 -6.88
CA CYS A 237 -20.00 0.37 -6.97
C CYS A 237 -19.53 0.90 -5.61
N TYR A 238 -20.27 0.63 -4.53
CA TYR A 238 -19.87 1.02 -3.18
C TYR A 238 -18.65 0.25 -2.70
N ASP A 239 -18.63 -1.07 -2.90
CA ASP A 239 -17.49 -1.90 -2.50
C ASP A 239 -16.22 -1.49 -3.24
N GLN A 240 -16.33 -1.23 -4.55
CA GLN A 240 -15.23 -0.79 -5.39
C GLN A 240 -14.71 0.60 -5.00
N ALA A 241 -15.60 1.56 -4.73
CA ALA A 241 -15.20 2.89 -4.26
C ALA A 241 -14.53 2.82 -2.88
N TYR A 242 -15.11 2.09 -1.93
CA TYR A 242 -14.52 1.90 -0.60
C TYR A 242 -13.16 1.19 -0.66
N ALA A 243 -13.00 0.22 -1.57
CA ALA A 243 -11.72 -0.45 -1.80
C ALA A 243 -10.65 0.53 -2.28
N VAL A 244 -10.96 1.34 -3.30
CA VAL A 244 -10.01 2.34 -3.83
C VAL A 244 -9.62 3.36 -2.75
N ILE A 245 -10.58 3.85 -1.97
CA ILE A 245 -10.33 4.77 -0.85
C ILE A 245 -9.43 4.11 0.20
N THR A 246 -9.80 2.93 0.69
CA THR A 246 -9.10 2.24 1.78
C THR A 246 -7.69 1.82 1.39
N LEU A 247 -7.52 1.27 0.19
CA LEU A 247 -6.22 0.80 -0.28
C LEU A 247 -5.30 1.98 -0.66
N SER A 248 -5.84 3.10 -1.16
CA SER A 248 -5.06 4.32 -1.32
C SER A 248 -4.66 4.91 0.03
N ALA A 249 -5.55 4.87 1.03
CA ALA A 249 -5.27 5.30 2.39
C ALA A 249 -4.13 4.49 3.03
N ALA A 250 -4.03 3.19 2.74
CA ALA A 250 -2.91 2.35 3.21
C ALA A 250 -1.54 2.86 2.72
N LEU A 251 -1.50 3.52 1.56
CA LEU A 251 -0.29 4.16 1.01
C LEU A 251 -0.08 5.59 1.53
N GLY A 252 -0.94 6.10 2.41
CA GLY A 252 -0.93 7.47 2.90
C GLY A 252 -1.55 8.48 1.93
N ILE A 253 -2.48 8.04 1.07
CA ILE A 253 -3.14 8.91 0.07
C ILE A 253 -4.62 9.03 0.42
N LYS A 254 -5.08 10.26 0.66
CA LYS A 254 -6.51 10.57 0.76
C LYS A 254 -7.12 10.60 -0.64
N VAL A 255 -8.18 9.83 -0.85
CA VAL A 255 -9.00 9.80 -2.07
C VAL A 255 -10.44 10.07 -1.66
N ASP A 256 -11.11 10.96 -2.36
CA ASP A 256 -12.49 11.32 -2.03
C ASP A 256 -13.45 10.36 -2.75
N GLY A 257 -14.50 9.93 -2.05
CA GLY A 257 -15.60 9.20 -2.68
C GLY A 257 -16.65 10.17 -3.22
N LEU A 258 -17.13 9.92 -4.43
CA LEU A 258 -18.22 10.64 -5.07
C LEU A 258 -19.45 9.74 -5.25
N TYR A 259 -20.61 10.36 -5.23
CA TYR A 259 -21.91 9.73 -5.41
C TYR A 259 -22.76 10.54 -6.39
N LEU A 260 -23.46 9.84 -7.29
CA LEU A 260 -24.39 10.44 -8.25
C LEU A 260 -25.69 9.62 -8.32
N ALA A 261 -26.83 10.27 -8.11
CA ALA A 261 -28.17 9.67 -8.19
C ALA A 261 -29.19 10.69 -8.77
N PRO A 262 -29.94 10.35 -9.83
CA PRO A 262 -29.77 9.14 -10.64
C PRO A 262 -28.41 9.13 -11.35
N PHE A 263 -27.86 7.95 -11.61
CA PHE A 263 -26.74 7.83 -12.54
C PHE A 263 -27.28 7.67 -13.97
N GLY A 264 -28.17 6.70 -14.16
CA GLY A 264 -28.87 6.47 -15.41
C GLY A 264 -28.28 5.34 -16.25
N TYR A 265 -28.66 5.32 -17.52
CA TYR A 265 -28.15 4.37 -18.50
C TYR A 265 -26.69 4.68 -18.83
N ILE A 266 -25.90 3.64 -19.09
CA ILE A 266 -24.46 3.79 -19.33
C ILE A 266 -24.11 3.46 -20.77
N ARG A 267 -23.20 4.23 -21.39
CA ARG A 267 -22.54 3.84 -22.64
C ARG A 267 -21.85 2.50 -22.43
N THR A 268 -21.47 1.82 -23.51
CA THR A 268 -20.74 0.56 -23.37
C THR A 268 -19.36 0.81 -22.74
N VAL A 269 -19.24 0.46 -21.47
CA VAL A 269 -18.00 0.50 -20.67
C VAL A 269 -17.64 -0.90 -20.22
N ASN A 270 -16.51 -1.11 -19.54
CA ASN A 270 -16.27 -2.41 -18.91
C ASN A 270 -16.81 -2.41 -17.46
N LEU A 271 -17.67 -3.36 -17.17
CA LEU A 271 -18.15 -3.65 -15.83
C LEU A 271 -17.22 -4.66 -15.17
N VAL A 272 -16.86 -4.41 -13.90
CA VAL A 272 -15.94 -5.26 -13.13
C VAL A 272 -16.34 -6.74 -13.19
N GLY A 273 -15.39 -7.59 -13.59
CA GLY A 273 -15.55 -9.04 -13.73
C GLY A 273 -16.45 -9.53 -14.88
N TRP A 274 -17.08 -8.64 -15.63
CA TRP A 274 -18.00 -8.97 -16.73
C TRP A 274 -17.52 -8.51 -18.11
N GLY A 275 -16.67 -7.47 -18.16
CA GLY A 275 -16.23 -6.88 -19.43
C GLY A 275 -17.27 -5.91 -19.98
N ARG A 276 -17.40 -5.83 -21.32
CA ARG A 276 -18.27 -4.84 -21.98
C ARG A 276 -19.71 -4.93 -21.48
N CYS A 277 -20.26 -3.78 -21.10
CA CYS A 277 -21.59 -3.68 -20.52
C CYS A 277 -22.23 -2.31 -20.80
N ASN A 278 -23.48 -2.30 -21.22
CA ASN A 278 -24.38 -1.15 -21.21
C ASN A 278 -25.75 -1.45 -20.55
N ASN A 279 -25.91 -2.65 -19.98
CA ASN A 279 -27.09 -3.15 -19.31
C ASN A 279 -26.71 -3.88 -18.01
N PRO A 280 -26.39 -3.16 -16.92
CA PRO A 280 -25.80 -3.73 -15.71
C PRO A 280 -26.74 -4.65 -14.92
N PHE A 281 -28.05 -4.60 -15.14
CA PHE A 281 -29.05 -5.44 -14.48
C PHE A 281 -29.94 -6.15 -15.51
N PRO A 282 -29.45 -7.23 -16.16
CA PRO A 282 -30.23 -7.97 -17.16
C PRO A 282 -31.40 -8.78 -16.55
N GLY A 283 -31.58 -8.75 -15.23
CA GLY A 283 -32.70 -9.41 -14.55
C GLY A 283 -32.62 -10.93 -14.67
N ARG A 284 -33.68 -11.57 -15.18
CA ARG A 284 -33.75 -13.04 -15.35
C ARG A 284 -33.11 -13.54 -16.65
N LEU A 285 -32.56 -12.64 -17.47
CA LEU A 285 -31.97 -12.98 -18.75
C LEU A 285 -30.55 -13.56 -18.55
N PRO A 286 -30.08 -14.45 -19.45
CA PRO A 286 -28.72 -14.98 -19.40
C PRO A 286 -27.66 -13.87 -19.37
N THR A 287 -26.98 -13.66 -18.25
CA THR A 287 -26.08 -12.51 -18.04
C THR A 287 -25.06 -12.34 -19.17
N SER A 288 -24.41 -13.42 -19.62
CA SER A 288 -23.38 -13.34 -20.65
C SER A 288 -23.87 -12.86 -22.02
N GLN A 289 -25.17 -12.91 -22.30
CA GLN A 289 -25.76 -12.50 -23.59
C GLN A 289 -26.39 -11.10 -23.54
N TYR A 290 -26.72 -10.60 -22.33
CA TYR A 290 -27.55 -9.41 -22.17
C TYR A 290 -26.86 -8.25 -21.46
N LEU A 291 -25.53 -8.33 -21.28
CA LEU A 291 -24.75 -7.19 -20.76
C LEU A 291 -24.58 -6.08 -21.80
N VAL A 292 -24.62 -6.41 -23.10
CA VAL A 292 -24.56 -5.45 -24.19
C VAL A 292 -25.80 -5.61 -25.06
N VAL A 293 -26.65 -4.58 -25.07
CA VAL A 293 -27.92 -4.54 -25.83
C VAL A 293 -28.03 -3.25 -26.64
N ASP A 294 -29.05 -3.15 -27.51
CA ASP A 294 -29.35 -1.90 -28.20
C ASP A 294 -29.64 -0.78 -27.17
N PRO A 295 -29.11 0.44 -27.33
CA PRO A 295 -29.36 1.54 -26.40
C PRO A 295 -30.85 1.87 -26.16
N ARG A 296 -31.72 1.53 -27.11
CA ARG A 296 -33.19 1.70 -27.06
C ARG A 296 -33.94 0.42 -26.71
N ASP A 297 -33.25 -0.69 -26.41
CA ASP A 297 -33.88 -1.94 -25.99
C ASP A 297 -34.75 -1.68 -24.73
N PRO A 298 -36.06 -1.99 -24.76
CA PRO A 298 -36.95 -1.76 -23.61
C PRO A 298 -36.57 -2.57 -22.36
N ASN A 299 -35.73 -3.61 -22.50
CA ASN A 299 -35.21 -4.42 -21.40
C ASN A 299 -33.83 -3.97 -20.92
N ARG A 300 -33.26 -2.91 -21.51
CA ARG A 300 -32.04 -2.30 -21.00
C ARG A 300 -32.32 -1.68 -19.63
N SER A 301 -31.35 -1.80 -18.74
CA SER A 301 -31.36 -1.21 -17.41
C SER A 301 -30.28 -0.13 -17.29
N GLY A 302 -30.48 0.78 -16.35
CA GLY A 302 -29.49 1.76 -15.93
C GLY A 302 -29.17 1.62 -14.44
N PHE A 303 -28.15 2.35 -13.99
CA PHE A 303 -27.85 2.48 -12.58
C PHE A 303 -28.78 3.49 -11.91
N GLY A 304 -29.47 3.07 -10.84
CA GLY A 304 -30.22 4.00 -10.00
C GLY A 304 -29.31 5.03 -9.32
N ASN A 305 -28.07 4.66 -9.03
CA ASN A 305 -27.02 5.55 -8.55
C ASN A 305 -25.65 4.90 -8.81
N HIS A 306 -24.58 5.68 -8.67
CA HIS A 306 -23.21 5.16 -8.78
C HIS A 306 -22.29 5.83 -7.78
N MET A 307 -21.37 5.06 -7.21
CA MET A 307 -20.30 5.55 -6.34
C MET A 307 -18.95 5.23 -6.96
N PHE A 308 -18.07 6.22 -6.98
CA PHE A 308 -16.73 6.16 -7.57
C PHE A 308 -15.81 7.13 -6.82
N CYS A 309 -14.58 7.29 -7.27
CA CYS A 309 -13.57 8.07 -6.57
C CYS A 309 -13.10 9.29 -7.36
N GLU A 310 -12.62 10.29 -6.63
CA GLU A 310 -11.94 11.46 -7.16
C GLU A 310 -10.62 11.68 -6.42
N PHE A 311 -9.57 11.98 -7.18
CA PHE A 311 -8.30 12.43 -6.64
C PHE A 311 -7.74 13.53 -7.54
N THR A 312 -7.37 14.67 -6.96
CA THR A 312 -6.85 15.84 -7.70
C THR A 312 -7.77 16.27 -8.87
N ALA A 313 -9.09 16.31 -8.63
CA ALA A 313 -10.13 16.64 -9.61
C ALA A 313 -10.19 15.70 -10.84
N LYS A 314 -9.67 14.47 -10.70
CA LYS A 314 -9.73 13.41 -11.71
C LYS A 314 -10.46 12.20 -11.18
N ILE A 315 -11.22 11.54 -12.06
CA ILE A 315 -12.09 10.42 -11.70
C ILE A 315 -11.35 9.09 -11.76
N TYR A 316 -11.58 8.27 -10.73
CA TYR A 316 -11.11 6.91 -10.59
C TYR A 316 -12.31 6.01 -10.33
N ASP A 317 -12.55 5.04 -11.21
CA ASP A 317 -13.72 4.15 -11.10
C ASP A 317 -13.27 2.72 -11.35
N ALA A 318 -13.36 1.87 -10.33
CA ALA A 318 -13.03 0.45 -10.38
C ALA A 318 -14.25 -0.46 -10.60
N CYS A 319 -15.42 0.12 -10.87
CA CYS A 319 -16.67 -0.59 -11.11
C CYS A 319 -17.10 -0.49 -12.57
N ALA A 320 -17.34 0.72 -13.08
CA ALA A 320 -17.73 0.99 -14.46
C ALA A 320 -16.55 1.63 -15.22
N GLY A 321 -15.49 0.84 -15.42
CA GLY A 321 -14.18 1.35 -15.81
C GLY A 321 -13.23 0.29 -16.40
N PRO A 322 -11.93 0.24 -16.00
CA PRO A 322 -11.33 1.13 -15.02
C PRO A 322 -11.16 2.54 -15.59
N VAL A 323 -11.68 3.56 -14.91
CA VAL A 323 -11.32 4.96 -15.19
C VAL A 323 -10.15 5.32 -14.29
N LYS A 324 -9.09 5.88 -14.88
CA LYS A 324 -7.74 5.88 -14.30
C LYS A 324 -7.17 7.27 -14.02
N GLY A 325 -8.04 8.24 -13.72
CA GLY A 325 -7.62 9.62 -13.48
C GLY A 325 -7.41 10.47 -14.74
N ASN A 326 -7.95 10.04 -15.89
CA ASN A 326 -7.74 10.74 -17.17
C ASN A 326 -8.85 11.73 -17.53
N VAL A 327 -9.95 11.75 -16.78
CA VAL A 327 -11.11 12.62 -17.02
C VAL A 327 -11.51 13.31 -15.73
N ASP A 328 -12.06 14.51 -15.85
CA ASP A 328 -12.74 15.21 -14.74
C ASP A 328 -14.21 14.74 -14.63
N ARG A 329 -14.98 15.37 -13.74
CA ARG A 329 -16.39 15.05 -13.53
C ARG A 329 -17.25 15.18 -14.80
N ALA A 330 -17.06 16.24 -15.58
CA ALA A 330 -17.84 16.49 -16.79
C ALA A 330 -17.48 15.50 -17.90
N GLY A 331 -16.18 15.27 -18.11
CA GLY A 331 -15.68 14.27 -19.05
C GLY A 331 -16.14 12.86 -18.68
N TYR A 332 -16.16 12.52 -17.40
CA TYR A 332 -16.64 11.21 -16.93
C TYR A 332 -18.13 10.99 -17.22
N VAL A 333 -18.99 11.98 -16.95
CA VAL A 333 -20.42 11.92 -17.30
C VAL A 333 -20.61 11.77 -18.79
N ALA A 334 -19.92 12.58 -19.60
CA ALA A 334 -20.05 12.52 -21.06
C ALA A 334 -19.60 11.16 -21.64
N ALA A 335 -18.54 10.57 -21.07
CA ALA A 335 -17.98 9.30 -21.50
C ALA A 335 -18.75 8.07 -20.99
N THR A 336 -19.49 8.19 -19.88
CA THR A 336 -20.09 7.04 -19.20
C THR A 336 -21.61 7.02 -19.28
N ILE A 337 -22.28 8.16 -19.13
CA ILE A 337 -23.75 8.23 -19.15
C ILE A 337 -24.23 8.31 -20.59
N ASP A 338 -25.21 7.47 -20.92
CA ASP A 338 -25.83 7.41 -22.23
C ASP A 338 -27.05 8.32 -22.29
N THR A 339 -27.09 9.18 -23.31
CA THR A 339 -28.23 10.04 -23.61
C THR A 339 -29.19 9.41 -24.61
N VAL A 340 -28.81 8.28 -25.25
CA VAL A 340 -29.71 7.45 -26.03
C VAL A 340 -30.27 6.37 -25.12
N THR A 341 -31.53 6.54 -24.72
CA THR A 341 -32.19 5.69 -23.74
C THR A 341 -33.47 5.05 -24.30
N PRO A 342 -33.98 3.98 -23.64
CA PRO A 342 -35.28 3.41 -23.99
C PRO A 342 -36.43 4.42 -23.82
N PRO A 343 -37.54 4.27 -24.55
CA PRO A 343 -38.71 5.12 -24.39
C PRO A 343 -39.20 5.20 -22.94
N GLY A 344 -39.48 6.40 -22.45
CA GLY A 344 -39.95 6.63 -21.07
C GLY A 344 -38.85 6.63 -20.00
N ALA A 345 -37.58 6.43 -20.36
CA ALA A 345 -36.47 6.59 -19.43
C ALA A 345 -36.29 8.05 -18.98
N GLY A 346 -36.11 8.25 -17.67
CA GLY A 346 -35.70 9.54 -17.12
C GLY A 346 -34.26 9.92 -17.50
N PRO A 347 -33.88 11.20 -17.36
CA PRO A 347 -32.52 11.65 -17.66
C PRO A 347 -31.51 11.06 -16.67
N GLY A 348 -30.30 10.80 -17.16
CA GLY A 348 -29.14 10.49 -16.30
C GLY A 348 -28.67 11.71 -15.51
N GLY A 349 -27.78 11.46 -14.55
CA GLY A 349 -27.20 12.51 -13.71
C GLY A 349 -26.17 13.38 -14.45
N THR A 350 -25.85 14.52 -13.84
CA THR A 350 -24.88 15.51 -14.35
C THR A 350 -23.73 15.69 -13.38
N ALA A 351 -22.62 16.28 -13.86
CA ALA A 351 -21.45 16.55 -13.02
C ALA A 351 -21.76 17.48 -11.83
N ALA A 352 -22.70 18.42 -12.00
CA ALA A 352 -23.12 19.35 -10.94
C ALA A 352 -23.90 18.65 -9.81
N GLN A 353 -24.49 17.49 -10.07
CA GLN A 353 -25.24 16.70 -9.08
C GLN A 353 -24.35 15.73 -8.28
N MET A 354 -23.06 15.63 -8.61
CA MET A 354 -22.14 14.79 -7.85
C MET A 354 -21.88 15.37 -6.46
N VAL A 355 -22.08 14.56 -5.44
CA VAL A 355 -21.78 14.91 -4.03
C VAL A 355 -20.69 14.02 -3.47
N THR A 356 -19.97 14.49 -2.46
CA THR A 356 -19.00 13.64 -1.75
C THR A 356 -19.71 12.71 -0.78
N ILE A 357 -19.22 11.48 -0.65
CA ILE A 357 -19.81 10.51 0.30
C ILE A 357 -19.66 10.96 1.75
N ASP A 358 -18.64 11.77 2.05
CA ASP A 358 -18.42 12.39 3.35
C ASP A 358 -19.57 13.33 3.71
N SER A 359 -20.05 14.15 2.76
CA SER A 359 -21.20 15.04 2.95
C SER A 359 -22.51 14.30 3.21
N MET A 360 -22.56 13.02 2.84
CA MET A 360 -23.69 12.13 3.07
C MET A 360 -23.57 11.32 4.38
N GLY A 361 -22.50 11.53 5.17
CA GLY A 361 -22.23 10.72 6.36
C GLY A 361 -21.80 9.28 6.03
N ARG A 362 -21.26 9.05 4.83
CA ARG A 362 -20.87 7.71 4.31
C ARG A 362 -19.36 7.58 4.09
N ALA A 363 -18.56 8.39 4.77
CA ALA A 363 -17.10 8.29 4.76
C ALA A 363 -16.63 6.91 5.25
N VAL A 364 -15.50 6.41 4.73
CA VAL A 364 -14.87 5.20 5.28
C VAL A 364 -14.16 5.55 6.58
N VAL A 365 -14.75 5.20 7.71
CA VAL A 365 -14.26 5.52 9.06
C VAL A 365 -13.54 4.35 9.72
N GLY A 366 -13.64 3.14 9.17
CA GLY A 366 -12.99 1.94 9.72
C GLY A 366 -12.84 0.81 8.73
N VAL A 367 -12.02 -0.17 9.10
CA VAL A 367 -11.82 -1.43 8.36
C VAL A 367 -11.96 -2.64 9.29
N GLN A 368 -12.43 -3.77 8.73
CA GLN A 368 -12.61 -5.06 9.41
C GLN A 368 -12.09 -6.26 8.61
#